data_AF-D1PZW0-F1
#
_entry.id   AF-D1PZW0-F1
#
_cell.length_a   1.000
_cell.length_b   1.000
_cell.length_c   1.000
_cell.angle_alpha   90.00
_cell.angle_beta   90.00
_cell.angle_gamma   90.00
#
_symmetry.space_group_name_H-M   'P 1'
#
loop_
_entity.id
_entity.type
_entity.pdbx_description
1 polymer ?
#
loop_
_entity_poly.entity_id
_entity_poly.type
_entity_poly.pdbx_seq_one_letter_code
_entity_poly.pdbx_strand_id
1 'polypeptide(L)' 'MTDTDLNHEAIHTAQMRELLYVPFYVLYVLEWLWLLPRYPKRHEAYRHISFECEAYAHQAEPDYLKTRKKFNQYKS' A
#
# COMPACT_ATOMS: atom_id res chain seq x y z
N MET A 1 14.72 8.56 7.73
CA MET A 1 14.29 7.19 7.44
C MET A 1 14.49 6.39 8.71
N THR A 2 13.39 6.01 9.33
CA THR A 2 13.33 5.11 10.48
C THR A 2 13.20 3.66 10.01
N ASP A 3 13.42 2.69 10.88
CA ASP A 3 13.25 1.26 10.56
C ASP A 3 11.83 0.96 10.04
N THR A 4 10.82 1.64 10.58
CA THR A 4 9.43 1.52 10.13
C THR A 4 9.22 2.07 8.72
N ASP A 5 9.90 3.16 8.33
CA ASP A 5 9.82 3.68 6.95
C ASP A 5 10.43 2.69 5.95
N LEU A 6 11.55 2.05 6.33
CA LEU A 6 12.20 1.04 5.49
C LEU A 6 11.31 -0.19 5.29
N ASN A 7 10.63 -0.65 6.35
CA ASN A 7 9.71 -1.77 6.25
C ASN A 7 8.48 -1.42 5.39
N HIS A 8 7.96 -0.20 5.53
CA HIS A 8 6.88 0.32 4.69
C HIS A 8 7.25 0.28 3.19
N GLU A 9 8.43 0.80 2.82
CA GLU A 9 8.93 0.75 1.44
C GLU A 9 9.17 -0.70 0.95
N ALA A 10 9.60 -1.59 1.85
CA ALA A 10 9.81 -2.99 1.52
C ALA A 10 8.48 -3.73 1.24
N ILE A 11 7.40 -3.39 1.97
CA ILE A 11 6.03 -3.87 1.68
C ILE A 11 5.57 -3.39 0.31
N HIS A 12 5.76 -2.11 -0.02
CA HIS A 12 5.43 -1.61 -1.37
C HIS A 12 6.24 -2.30 -2.46
N THR A 13 7.52 -2.55 -2.22
CA THR A 13 8.36 -3.29 -3.17
C THR A 13 7.82 -4.70 -3.39
N ALA A 14 7.35 -5.38 -2.35
CA ALA A 14 6.71 -6.69 -2.48
C ALA A 14 5.39 -6.62 -3.25
N GLN A 15 4.54 -5.63 -2.99
CA GLN A 15 3.30 -5.37 -3.73
C GLN A 15 3.56 -5.10 -5.22
N MET A 16 4.56 -4.26 -5.54
CA MET A 16 4.99 -3.96 -6.90
C MET A 16 5.46 -5.20 -7.66
N ARG A 17 6.24 -6.07 -6.99
CA ARG A 17 6.70 -7.34 -7.57
C ARG A 17 5.55 -8.31 -7.82
N GLU A 18 4.55 -8.32 -6.95
CA GLU A 18 3.39 -9.22 -7.05
C GLU A 18 2.44 -8.82 -8.19
N LEU A 19 2.11 -7.53 -8.30
CA LEU A 19 1.21 -7.01 -9.31
C LEU A 19 1.89 -6.70 -10.64
N LEU A 20 3.21 -6.87 -10.72
CA LEU A 20 4.08 -6.29 -11.74
C LEU A 20 4.12 -4.75 -11.59
N TYR A 21 5.31 -4.16 -11.77
CA TYR A 21 5.54 -2.74 -11.50
C TYR A 21 4.54 -1.82 -12.22
N VAL A 22 4.25 -2.09 -13.50
CA VAL A 22 3.36 -1.24 -14.31
C VAL A 22 1.90 -1.34 -13.84
N PRO A 23 1.28 -2.53 -13.73
CA PRO A 23 -0.08 -2.65 -13.20
C PRO A 23 -0.24 -2.10 -11.78
N PHE A 24 0.78 -2.23 -10.93
CA PHE A 24 0.76 -1.65 -9.59
C PHE A 24 0.48 -0.15 -9.63
N TYR A 25 1.27 0.62 -10.40
CA TYR A 25 1.06 2.07 -10.50
C TYR A 25 -0.28 2.43 -11.13
N VAL A 26 -0.74 1.66 -12.11
CA VAL A 26 -2.07 1.88 -12.72
C VAL A 26 -3.17 1.70 -11.68
N LEU A 27 -3.18 0.59 -10.94
CA LEU A 27 -4.19 0.32 -9.92
C LEU A 27 -4.12 1.32 -8.78
N TYR A 28 -2.91 1.70 -8.35
CA TYR A 28 -2.69 2.71 -7.33
C TYR A 28 -3.32 4.06 -7.71
N VAL A 29 -3.04 4.53 -8.93
CA VAL A 29 -3.60 5.80 -9.41
C VAL A 29 -5.11 5.70 -9.62
N LEU A 30 -5.62 4.58 -10.15
CA LEU A 30 -7.05 4.38 -10.34
C LEU A 30 -7.82 4.40 -9.01
N GLU A 31 -7.31 3.71 -7.99
CA GLU A 31 -7.91 3.70 -6.66
C GLU A 31 -7.86 5.09 -6.03
N TRP A 32 -6.73 5.78 -6.14
CA TRP A 32 -6.62 7.16 -5.68
C TRP A 32 -7.62 8.09 -6.38
N LEU A 33 -7.75 8.01 -7.70
CA LEU A 33 -8.74 8.78 -8.47
C LEU A 33 -10.18 8.46 -8.08
N TRP A 34 -10.47 7.21 -7.71
CA TRP A 34 -11.78 6.79 -7.21
C TRP A 34 -12.07 7.31 -5.80
N LEU A 35 -11.06 7.40 -4.94
CA LEU A 35 -11.16 7.93 -3.57
C LEU A 35 -11.18 9.47 -3.54
N LEU A 36 -10.55 10.16 -4.49
CA LEU A 36 -10.51 11.62 -4.58
C LEU A 36 -11.89 12.32 -4.46
N PRO A 37 -12.95 11.90 -5.18
CA PRO A 37 -14.27 12.49 -5.01
C PRO A 37 -14.96 12.11 -3.70
N ARG A 38 -14.49 11.04 -3.02
CA ARG A 38 -15.08 10.54 -1.78
C ARG A 38 -14.51 11.18 -0.52
N TYR A 39 -13.25 11.63 -0.56
CA TYR A 39 -12.58 12.27 0.58
C TYR A 39 -12.29 13.74 0.29
N PRO A 40 -12.68 14.67 1.16
CA PRO A 40 -12.46 16.11 0.96
C PRO A 40 -10.97 16.49 1.02
N LYS A 41 -10.13 15.67 1.66
CA LYS A 41 -8.69 15.90 1.74
C LYS A 41 -7.94 14.83 0.93
N ARG A 42 -7.04 15.29 0.05
CA ARG A 42 -6.15 14.42 -0.74
C ARG A 42 -5.32 13.47 0.14
N HIS A 43 -4.91 13.94 1.31
CA HIS A 43 -4.14 13.14 2.26
C HIS A 43 -4.97 12.01 2.89
N GLU A 44 -6.27 12.23 3.14
CA GLU A 44 -7.17 11.18 3.61
C GLU A 44 -7.43 10.16 2.51
N ALA A 45 -7.69 10.63 1.27
CA ALA A 45 -7.81 9.74 0.11
C ALA A 45 -6.57 8.85 -0.05
N TYR A 46 -5.37 9.43 0.10
CA TYR A 46 -4.10 8.71 0.03
C TYR A 46 -3.99 7.63 1.10
N ARG A 47 -4.28 7.96 2.37
CA ARG A 47 -4.22 6.96 3.47
C ARG A 47 -5.27 5.86 3.36
N HIS A 48 -6.32 6.07 2.57
CA HIS A 48 -7.37 5.08 2.31
C HIS A 48 -7.10 4.17 1.11
N ILE A 49 -6.02 4.41 0.37
CA ILE A 49 -5.56 3.50 -0.68
C ILE A 49 -5.26 2.14 -0.04
N SER A 50 -5.77 1.07 -0.61
CA SER A 50 -5.63 -0.31 -0.14
C SER A 50 -4.17 -0.70 0.10
N PHE A 51 -3.28 -0.26 -0.81
CA PHE A 51 -1.84 -0.47 -0.71
C PHE A 51 -1.21 0.23 0.49
N GLU A 52 -1.59 1.48 0.73
CA GLU A 52 -1.12 2.30 1.85
C GLU A 52 -1.66 1.76 3.17
N CYS A 53 -2.94 1.37 3.22
CA CYS A 53 -3.55 0.75 4.39
C CYS A 53 -2.75 -0.47 4.86
N GLU A 54 -2.40 -1.39 3.93
CA GLU A 54 -1.58 -2.56 4.25
C GLU A 54 -0.19 -2.16 4.75
N ALA A 55 0.49 -1.23 4.06
CA ALA A 55 1.83 -0.80 4.44
C ALA A 55 1.84 -0.12 5.82
N TYR A 56 0.92 0.80 6.08
CA TYR A 56 0.78 1.46 7.39
C TYR A 56 0.38 0.49 8.51
N ALA A 57 -0.44 -0.53 8.23
CA ALA A 57 -0.84 -1.51 9.22
C ALA A 57 0.33 -2.38 9.67
N HIS A 58 1.23 -2.73 8.75
CA HIS A 58 2.30 -3.70 8.99
C HIS A 58 3.71 -3.11 9.00
N GLN A 59 3.87 -1.79 8.84
CA GLN A 59 5.19 -1.13 8.89
C GLN A 59 5.94 -1.32 10.22
N ALA A 60 5.22 -1.56 11.32
CA ALA A 60 5.81 -1.84 12.64
C ALA A 60 6.19 -3.33 12.82
N GLU A 61 5.87 -4.19 11.85
CA GLU A 61 6.12 -5.63 11.89
C GLU A 61 7.26 -6.00 10.92
N PRO A 62 8.51 -6.07 11.39
CA PRO A 62 9.68 -6.30 10.52
C PRO A 62 9.67 -7.68 9.83
N ASP A 63 8.97 -8.66 10.42
CA ASP A 63 8.84 -10.00 9.85
C ASP A 63 7.63 -10.18 8.92
N TYR A 64 6.79 -9.14 8.75
CA TYR A 64 5.54 -9.24 7.98
C TYR A 64 5.76 -9.74 6.55
N LEU A 65 6.83 -9.30 5.89
CA LEU A 65 7.18 -9.72 4.53
C LEU A 65 7.34 -11.25 4.37
N LYS A 66 7.73 -11.96 5.43
CA LYS A 66 7.90 -13.43 5.40
C LYS A 66 6.56 -14.16 5.44
N THR A 67 5.57 -13.59 6.12
CA THR A 67 4.24 -14.18 6.32
C THR A 67 3.16 -13.56 5.43
N ARG A 68 3.51 -12.52 4.67
CA ARG A 68 2.60 -11.75 3.82
C ARG A 68 1.88 -12.65 2.83
N LYS A 69 0.55 -12.59 2.85
CA LYS A 69 -0.30 -13.30 1.89
C LYS A 69 -0.31 -12.56 0.56
N LYS A 70 -0.43 -13.32 -0.54
CA LYS A 70 -0.58 -12.71 -1.86
C LYS A 70 -1.89 -11.92 -1.91
N PHE A 71 -1.85 -10.74 -2.53
CA PHE A 71 -3.00 -9.86 -2.70
C PHE A 71 -3.63 -9.35 -1.39
N ASN A 72 -2.86 -9.32 -0.29
CA ASN A 72 -3.37 -8.88 1.00
C ASN A 72 -3.79 -7.40 1.01
N GLN A 73 -3.30 -6.59 0.07
CA GLN A 73 -3.73 -5.21 -0.14
C GLN A 73 -5.26 -5.10 -0.32
N TYR A 74 -5.93 -6.09 -0.93
CA TYR A 74 -7.38 -6.05 -1.15
C TYR A 74 -8.19 -6.67 -0.01
N LYS A 75 -7.53 -7.26 0.99
CA LYS A 75 -8.15 -7.68 2.24
C LYS A 75 -8.12 -6.50 3.22
N SER A 76 -9.01 -5.53 2.98
CA SER A 76 -9.47 -4.61 4.03
C SER A 76 -10.50 -5.28 4.92
#